data_AF-A0A379VTN6-F1
#
_entry.id   AF-A0A379VTN6-F1
#
_cell.length_a   1.000
_cell.length_b   1.000
_cell.length_c   1.000
_cell.angle_alpha   90.00
_cell.angle_beta   90.00
_cell.angle_gamma   90.00
#
_symmetry.space_group_name_H-M   'P 1'
#
loop_
_entity.id
_entity.type
_entity.pdbx_description
1 polymer ?
#
loop_
_entity_poly.entity_id
_entity_poly.type
_entity_poly.pdbx_seq_one_letter_code
_entity_poly.pdbx_strand_id
1 'polypeptide(L)'
;MSLSVTRENFDEWMVPVYVPAPFIPVRGEGSRLWDQQGKEYIDFAGGIAVNALGHAHPALREALNEQANRFWHTGNGYTNEPALRLAKKLIDATFAERVFFCNSGAEANEAALKLARKYAHDRVGNHKSGIVAFKNAFHGRTLFTVSAGGQPTYSQDFAPLPPDIRHAAYNDLNSASALIDDNTCAVIVEPVQGEGGVIPATKAFLQGLRELCDRHQALLIFDEVQTGVGRTGELYAYMHYGVTPDILTTAKALGGGFPIGAMLTTQDYASVMTPGTHAPPTAVIRWRRQLPEKYWISSIRRRCKTASDSATMRLLSA
;
A
#
# COMPACT_ATOMS: atom_id res chain seq x y z
N MET A 1 29.73 -28.30 -3.32
CA MET A 1 29.06 -28.28 -2.00
C MET A 1 28.04 -27.16 -2.01
N SER A 2 26.94 -27.27 -1.26
CA SER A 2 26.04 -26.13 -1.02
C SER A 2 26.73 -25.11 -0.11
N LEU A 3 26.51 -23.82 -0.36
CA LEU A 3 26.95 -22.74 0.53
C LEU A 3 26.23 -22.89 1.89
N SER A 4 27.00 -22.90 2.98
CA SER A 4 26.42 -22.74 4.32
C SER A 4 26.10 -21.26 4.52
N VAL A 5 24.89 -20.95 5.00
CA VAL A 5 24.42 -19.57 5.20
C VAL A 5 24.04 -19.40 6.67
N THR A 6 24.68 -18.45 7.34
CA THR A 6 24.44 -18.10 8.75
C THR A 6 23.97 -16.64 8.87
N ARG A 7 23.70 -16.16 10.09
CA ARG A 7 23.24 -14.78 10.31
C ARG A 7 24.34 -13.78 9.93
N GLU A 8 25.59 -14.10 10.23
CA GLU A 8 26.77 -13.24 10.03
C GLU A 8 26.94 -12.85 8.56
N ASN A 9 26.63 -13.76 7.62
CA ASN A 9 26.72 -13.51 6.18
C ASN A 9 25.80 -12.36 5.70
N PHE A 10 24.77 -11.98 6.47
CA PHE A 10 23.99 -10.76 6.17
C PHE A 10 24.86 -9.51 6.34
N ASP A 11 25.64 -9.40 7.43
CA ASP A 11 26.48 -8.23 7.69
C ASP A 11 27.72 -8.21 6.78
N GLU A 12 28.15 -9.38 6.28
CA GLU A 12 29.22 -9.51 5.29
C GLU A 12 28.81 -9.14 3.85
N TRP A 13 27.59 -9.54 3.41
CA TRP A 13 27.23 -9.53 1.98
C TRP A 13 26.08 -8.56 1.63
N MET A 14 25.33 -8.05 2.59
CA MET A 14 24.18 -7.17 2.34
C MET A 14 24.49 -5.71 2.71
N VAL A 15 23.84 -4.77 2.02
CA VAL A 15 23.90 -3.35 2.39
C VAL A 15 23.22 -3.18 3.77
N PRO A 16 23.87 -2.54 4.77
CA PRO A 16 23.43 -2.56 6.18
C PRO A 16 22.29 -1.56 6.47
N VAL A 17 21.18 -1.67 5.72
CA VAL A 17 19.96 -0.85 5.89
C VAL A 17 18.89 -1.51 6.77
N TYR A 18 19.18 -2.68 7.34
CA TYR A 18 18.31 -3.41 8.25
C TYR A 18 19.11 -3.98 9.42
N VAL A 19 18.42 -4.31 10.52
CA VAL A 19 18.96 -5.10 11.64
C VAL A 19 18.14 -6.40 11.76
N PRO A 20 18.49 -7.48 11.03
CA PRO A 20 17.74 -8.73 11.09
C PRO A 20 17.88 -9.45 12.43
N ALA A 21 16.83 -10.18 12.79
CA ALA A 21 16.79 -11.06 13.96
C ALA A 21 17.95 -12.09 13.95
N PRO A 22 18.38 -12.62 15.12
CA PRO A 22 19.51 -13.55 15.23
C PRO A 22 19.20 -14.99 14.77
N PHE A 23 18.14 -15.21 13.99
CA PHE A 23 17.73 -16.51 13.46
C PHE A 23 17.20 -16.36 12.03
N ILE A 24 17.32 -17.41 11.23
CA ILE A 24 16.92 -17.42 9.81
C ILE A 24 15.71 -18.33 9.62
N PRO A 25 14.51 -17.79 9.31
CA PRO A 25 13.35 -18.59 8.92
C PRO A 25 13.60 -19.36 7.61
N VAL A 26 13.29 -20.66 7.59
CA VAL A 26 13.42 -21.53 6.40
C VAL A 26 12.10 -22.15 5.95
N ARG A 27 11.08 -22.16 6.83
CA ARG A 27 9.74 -22.67 6.51
C ARG A 27 8.68 -21.76 7.11
N GLY A 28 7.57 -21.59 6.41
CA GLY A 28 6.39 -20.91 6.91
C GLY A 28 5.11 -21.62 6.46
N GLU A 29 4.10 -21.63 7.33
CA GLU A 29 2.81 -22.27 7.08
C GLU A 29 1.71 -21.61 7.91
N GLY A 30 0.71 -21.00 7.25
CA GLY A 30 -0.35 -20.28 7.95
C GLY A 30 0.21 -19.12 8.78
N SER A 31 0.01 -19.15 10.09
CA SER A 31 0.56 -18.13 11.03
C SER A 31 1.78 -18.63 11.81
N ARG A 32 2.53 -19.60 11.26
CA ARG A 32 3.74 -20.15 11.89
C ARG A 32 4.96 -20.05 10.96
N LEU A 33 6.13 -19.91 11.58
CA LEU A 33 7.46 -19.94 10.98
C LEU A 33 8.34 -20.95 11.71
N TRP A 34 9.33 -21.53 11.02
CA TRP A 34 10.38 -22.36 11.61
C TRP A 34 11.75 -21.90 11.10
N ASP A 35 12.73 -21.82 12.00
CA ASP A 35 14.11 -21.44 11.67
C ASP A 35 15.01 -22.62 11.24
N GLN A 36 16.24 -22.33 10.85
CA GLN A 36 17.27 -23.32 10.50
C GLN A 36 17.51 -24.37 11.58
N GLN A 37 17.25 -24.04 12.85
CA GLN A 37 17.42 -24.91 14.01
C GLN A 37 16.13 -25.70 14.32
N GLY A 38 15.07 -25.53 13.51
CA GLY A 38 13.79 -26.22 13.63
C GLY A 38 12.84 -25.63 14.68
N LYS A 39 13.21 -24.52 15.34
CA LYS A 39 12.37 -23.89 16.37
C LYS A 39 11.19 -23.17 15.72
N GLU A 40 10.01 -23.37 16.30
CA GLU A 40 8.76 -22.76 15.84
C GLU A 40 8.54 -21.37 16.44
N TYR A 41 7.95 -20.48 15.65
CA TYR A 41 7.47 -19.15 16.03
C TYR A 41 6.04 -18.96 15.53
N ILE A 42 5.20 -18.27 16.31
CA ILE A 42 3.91 -17.75 15.83
C ILE A 42 4.16 -16.36 15.25
N ASP A 43 3.80 -16.15 13.98
CA ASP A 43 4.02 -14.87 13.29
C ASP A 43 2.82 -13.93 13.46
N PHE A 44 2.97 -12.95 14.35
CA PHE A 44 2.03 -11.82 14.50
C PHE A 44 2.43 -10.57 13.70
N ALA A 45 3.66 -10.51 13.14
CA ALA A 45 4.05 -9.41 12.26
C ALA A 45 3.45 -9.57 10.85
N GLY A 46 3.26 -10.82 10.41
CA GLY A 46 2.69 -11.17 9.11
C GLY A 46 3.48 -10.58 7.95
N GLY A 47 4.81 -10.44 8.09
CA GLY A 47 5.66 -9.72 7.14
C GLY A 47 5.27 -8.24 6.98
N ILE A 48 5.03 -7.51 8.09
CA ILE A 48 4.54 -6.13 8.08
C ILE A 48 3.17 -6.05 7.35
N ALA A 49 2.24 -6.88 7.82
CA ALA A 49 0.87 -7.04 7.31
C ALA A 49 0.71 -7.61 5.88
N VAL A 50 1.79 -8.00 5.18
CA VAL A 50 1.77 -8.61 3.84
C VAL A 50 1.04 -9.96 3.79
N ASN A 51 1.29 -10.84 4.76
CA ASN A 51 0.87 -12.25 4.71
C ASN A 51 -0.56 -12.45 5.24
N ALA A 52 -1.54 -11.72 4.70
CA ALA A 52 -2.93 -11.70 5.20
C ALA A 52 -3.66 -13.06 5.16
N LEU A 53 -3.27 -13.97 4.24
CA LEU A 53 -3.77 -15.35 4.19
C LEU A 53 -2.88 -16.36 4.94
N GLY A 54 -1.77 -15.89 5.52
CA GLY A 54 -0.71 -16.70 6.09
C GLY A 54 0.35 -17.14 5.07
N HIS A 55 1.47 -17.62 5.60
CA HIS A 55 2.60 -18.17 4.86
C HIS A 55 2.20 -19.38 4.02
N ALA A 56 2.80 -19.48 2.82
CA ALA A 56 2.71 -20.64 1.93
C ALA A 56 1.28 -21.13 1.60
N HIS A 57 0.27 -20.25 1.67
CA HIS A 57 -1.15 -20.60 1.53
C HIS A 57 -1.42 -21.43 0.25
N PRO A 58 -2.02 -22.64 0.33
CA PRO A 58 -2.09 -23.58 -0.80
C PRO A 58 -2.66 -22.99 -2.08
N ALA A 59 -3.77 -22.26 -2.02
CA ALA A 59 -4.40 -21.67 -3.21
C ALA A 59 -3.59 -20.52 -3.85
N LEU A 60 -2.63 -19.91 -3.13
CA LEU A 60 -1.68 -18.95 -3.72
C LEU A 60 -0.53 -19.68 -4.40
N ARG A 61 0.00 -20.75 -3.79
CA ARG A 61 1.04 -21.61 -4.39
C ARG A 61 0.55 -22.29 -5.67
N GLU A 62 -0.67 -22.83 -5.65
CA GLU A 62 -1.30 -23.44 -6.81
C GLU A 62 -1.42 -22.43 -7.97
N ALA A 63 -1.96 -21.24 -7.70
CA ALA A 63 -2.12 -20.19 -8.71
C ALA A 63 -0.78 -19.66 -9.27
N LEU A 64 0.25 -19.56 -8.42
CA LEU A 64 1.60 -19.20 -8.84
C LEU A 64 2.21 -20.29 -9.75
N ASN A 65 2.10 -21.56 -9.38
CA ASN A 65 2.62 -22.68 -10.15
C ASN A 65 1.88 -22.88 -11.49
N GLU A 66 0.55 -22.77 -11.50
CA GLU A 66 -0.31 -22.90 -12.69
C GLU A 66 0.13 -21.91 -13.80
N GLN A 67 0.46 -20.68 -13.42
CA GLN A 67 0.87 -19.61 -14.34
C GLN A 67 2.40 -19.70 -14.60
N ALA A 68 3.24 -20.05 -13.62
CA ALA A 68 4.69 -20.22 -13.84
C ALA A 68 5.02 -21.22 -14.97
N ASN A 69 4.14 -22.21 -15.18
CA ASN A 69 4.21 -23.18 -16.28
C ASN A 69 3.70 -22.64 -17.64
N ARG A 70 3.19 -21.41 -17.71
CA ARG A 70 2.65 -20.75 -18.92
C ARG A 70 3.57 -19.62 -19.41
N PHE A 71 3.68 -18.51 -18.66
CA PHE A 71 4.60 -17.39 -18.96
C PHE A 71 4.73 -16.41 -17.79
N TRP A 72 5.91 -15.87 -17.51
CA TRP A 72 6.16 -15.04 -16.32
C TRP A 72 5.98 -13.53 -16.58
N HIS A 73 6.28 -13.08 -17.79
CA HIS A 73 6.35 -11.66 -18.19
C HIS A 73 6.17 -11.51 -19.71
N THR A 74 5.61 -10.38 -20.16
CA THR A 74 5.31 -10.07 -21.58
C THR A 74 5.71 -8.64 -21.99
N GLY A 75 6.42 -7.90 -21.14
CA GLY A 75 6.47 -6.44 -21.25
C GLY A 75 5.09 -5.78 -21.06
N ASN A 76 5.01 -4.49 -21.36
CA ASN A 76 3.76 -3.72 -21.39
C ASN A 76 3.21 -3.52 -22.82
N GLY A 77 3.90 -4.02 -23.85
CA GLY A 77 3.41 -4.00 -25.24
C GLY A 77 2.27 -4.97 -25.53
N TYR A 78 2.06 -5.93 -24.62
CA TYR A 78 0.93 -6.87 -24.63
C TYR A 78 0.19 -6.80 -23.30
N THR A 79 -1.14 -6.96 -23.32
CA THR A 79 -1.92 -7.22 -22.12
C THR A 79 -1.92 -8.73 -21.79
N ASN A 80 -2.40 -9.09 -20.61
CA ASN A 80 -2.61 -10.48 -20.22
C ASN A 80 -3.91 -10.66 -19.43
N GLU A 81 -4.52 -11.84 -19.55
CA GLU A 81 -5.80 -12.16 -18.92
C GLU A 81 -5.85 -11.89 -17.41
N PRO A 82 -4.89 -12.33 -16.57
CA PRO A 82 -5.03 -12.11 -15.13
C PRO A 82 -4.83 -10.64 -14.72
N ALA A 83 -4.10 -9.81 -15.48
CA ALA A 83 -4.13 -8.36 -15.27
C ALA A 83 -5.55 -7.81 -15.43
N LEU A 84 -6.23 -8.16 -16.53
CA LEU A 84 -7.60 -7.71 -16.81
C LEU A 84 -8.62 -8.29 -15.81
N ARG A 85 -8.49 -9.58 -15.48
CA ARG A 85 -9.34 -10.27 -14.49
C ARG A 85 -9.12 -9.76 -13.07
N LEU A 86 -7.93 -9.27 -12.71
CA LEU A 86 -7.67 -8.61 -11.42
C LEU A 86 -8.16 -7.15 -11.42
N ALA A 87 -7.93 -6.39 -12.49
CA ALA A 87 -8.47 -5.03 -12.64
C ALA A 87 -9.99 -5.03 -12.49
N LYS A 88 -10.70 -5.90 -13.22
CA LYS A 88 -12.16 -6.00 -13.14
C LYS A 88 -12.66 -6.35 -11.74
N LYS A 89 -12.00 -7.28 -11.03
CA LYS A 89 -12.32 -7.60 -9.62
C LYS A 89 -12.11 -6.44 -8.64
N LEU A 90 -11.15 -5.56 -8.92
CA LEU A 90 -10.89 -4.38 -8.09
C LEU A 90 -11.89 -3.26 -8.38
N ILE A 91 -12.22 -3.06 -9.66
CA ILE A 91 -13.28 -2.16 -10.13
C ILE A 91 -14.63 -2.56 -9.51
N ASP A 92 -15.04 -3.83 -9.68
CA ASP A 92 -16.35 -4.33 -9.24
C ASP A 92 -16.55 -4.33 -7.71
N ALA A 93 -15.48 -4.19 -6.93
CA ALA A 93 -15.50 -4.23 -5.47
C ALA A 93 -15.11 -2.89 -4.82
N THR A 94 -14.93 -1.80 -5.58
CA THR A 94 -14.52 -0.48 -5.05
C THR A 94 -15.20 0.66 -5.81
N PHE A 95 -14.80 1.92 -5.53
CA PHE A 95 -15.20 3.10 -6.30
C PHE A 95 -14.50 3.22 -7.67
N ALA A 96 -13.47 2.41 -7.92
CA ALA A 96 -12.51 2.66 -9.00
C ALA A 96 -13.04 2.20 -10.36
N GLU A 97 -12.78 3.00 -11.39
CA GLU A 97 -13.08 2.64 -12.79
C GLU A 97 -11.81 2.19 -13.54
N ARG A 98 -10.63 2.56 -13.05
CA ARG A 98 -9.34 2.28 -13.65
C ARG A 98 -8.32 1.82 -12.60
N VAL A 99 -7.42 0.93 -13.04
CA VAL A 99 -6.38 0.33 -12.20
C VAL A 99 -5.05 0.34 -12.95
N PHE A 100 -4.05 1.00 -12.38
CA PHE A 100 -2.64 0.85 -12.75
C PHE A 100 -1.99 -0.19 -11.82
N PHE A 101 -1.06 -1.00 -12.34
CA PHE A 101 -0.38 -2.04 -11.57
C PHE A 101 1.15 -1.87 -11.63
N CYS A 102 1.79 -2.02 -10.48
CA CYS A 102 3.23 -1.95 -10.25
C CYS A 102 3.66 -3.11 -9.32
N ASN A 103 4.86 -3.05 -8.73
CA ASN A 103 5.46 -4.16 -7.98
C ASN A 103 5.45 -3.91 -6.46
N SER A 104 5.29 -2.66 -6.02
CA SER A 104 5.41 -2.20 -4.64
C SER A 104 4.45 -1.05 -4.30
N GLY A 105 4.26 -0.80 -2.99
CA GLY A 105 3.49 0.35 -2.52
C GLY A 105 4.13 1.71 -2.84
N ALA A 106 5.48 1.78 -2.86
CA ALA A 106 6.18 3.00 -3.24
C ALA A 106 5.93 3.35 -4.72
N GLU A 107 5.96 2.40 -5.65
CA GLU A 107 5.57 2.67 -7.05
C GLU A 107 4.08 3.03 -7.19
N ALA A 108 3.20 2.51 -6.33
CA ALA A 108 1.79 2.88 -6.35
C ALA A 108 1.58 4.34 -5.89
N ASN A 109 2.30 4.76 -4.86
CA ASN A 109 2.30 6.15 -4.38
C ASN A 109 3.02 7.10 -5.36
N GLU A 110 4.13 6.72 -5.99
CA GLU A 110 4.71 7.45 -7.14
C GLU A 110 3.67 7.66 -8.24
N ALA A 111 2.94 6.61 -8.64
CA ALA A 111 1.91 6.71 -9.66
C ALA A 111 0.77 7.65 -9.25
N ALA A 112 0.31 7.58 -7.99
CA ALA A 112 -0.76 8.43 -7.46
C ALA A 112 -0.37 9.91 -7.36
N LEU A 113 0.81 10.19 -6.81
CA LEU A 113 1.34 11.57 -6.66
C LEU A 113 1.62 12.19 -8.04
N LYS A 114 2.14 11.41 -9.00
CA LYS A 114 2.30 11.84 -10.40
C LYS A 114 0.96 12.07 -11.10
N LEU A 115 -0.01 11.18 -10.89
CA LEU A 115 -1.37 11.33 -11.43
C LEU A 115 -2.00 12.64 -10.95
N ALA A 116 -2.02 12.88 -9.63
CA ALA A 116 -2.66 14.08 -9.08
C ALA A 116 -1.98 15.38 -9.53
N ARG A 117 -0.64 15.41 -9.54
CA ARG A 117 0.10 16.58 -10.04
C ARG A 117 -0.14 16.81 -11.54
N LYS A 118 -0.08 15.77 -12.38
CA LYS A 118 -0.39 15.92 -13.82
C LYS A 118 -1.85 16.33 -14.04
N TYR A 119 -2.79 15.77 -13.30
CA TYR A 119 -4.21 16.12 -13.42
C TYR A 119 -4.43 17.62 -13.12
N ALA A 120 -3.85 18.13 -12.03
CA ALA A 120 -3.92 19.54 -11.70
C ALA A 120 -3.21 20.43 -12.75
N HIS A 121 -2.07 20.00 -13.30
CA HIS A 121 -1.36 20.72 -14.37
C HIS A 121 -2.18 20.79 -15.67
N ASP A 122 -2.77 19.67 -16.09
CA ASP A 122 -3.56 19.56 -17.32
C ASP A 122 -4.94 20.26 -17.22
N ARG A 123 -5.50 20.41 -16.01
CA ARG A 123 -6.84 20.97 -15.77
C ARG A 123 -6.86 22.41 -15.27
N VAL A 124 -5.83 22.85 -14.54
CA VAL A 124 -5.79 24.17 -13.86
C VAL A 124 -4.47 24.91 -14.16
N GLY A 125 -3.35 24.20 -14.17
CA GLY A 125 -2.04 24.72 -14.57
C GLY A 125 -0.93 24.45 -13.56
N ASN A 126 0.32 24.67 -13.99
CA ASN A 126 1.53 24.26 -13.28
C ASN A 126 1.71 24.86 -11.86
N HIS A 127 1.01 25.94 -11.53
CA HIS A 127 1.00 26.53 -10.19
C HIS A 127 0.33 25.61 -9.16
N LYS A 128 -0.64 24.79 -9.57
CA LYS A 128 -1.33 23.82 -8.72
C LYS A 128 -0.47 22.55 -8.58
N SER A 129 0.61 22.68 -7.80
CA SER A 129 1.66 21.66 -7.61
C SER A 129 1.79 21.13 -6.18
N GLY A 130 1.14 21.80 -5.22
CA GLY A 130 1.32 21.58 -3.79
C GLY A 130 0.69 20.29 -3.28
N ILE A 131 1.37 19.60 -2.37
CA ILE A 131 0.92 18.33 -1.79
C ILE A 131 0.90 18.48 -0.27
N VAL A 132 -0.24 18.17 0.35
CA VAL A 132 -0.33 18.07 1.81
C VAL A 132 -0.24 16.60 2.20
N ALA A 133 0.69 16.32 3.11
CA ALA A 133 0.84 15.03 3.77
C ALA A 133 0.82 15.23 5.29
N PHE A 134 1.12 14.18 6.07
CA PHE A 134 0.98 14.21 7.52
C PHE A 134 2.27 13.79 8.22
N LYS A 135 2.59 14.44 9.34
CA LYS A 135 3.69 14.03 10.24
C LYS A 135 3.53 12.56 10.63
N ASN A 136 4.65 11.85 10.76
CA ASN A 136 4.77 10.41 11.01
C ASN A 136 4.33 9.48 9.86
N ALA A 137 3.76 9.98 8.75
CA ALA A 137 3.26 9.13 7.66
C ALA A 137 4.38 8.35 6.94
N PHE A 138 4.06 7.20 6.34
CA PHE A 138 5.00 6.36 5.59
C PHE A 138 4.45 5.92 4.24
N HIS A 139 4.81 6.64 3.17
CA HIS A 139 4.38 6.36 1.80
C HIS A 139 5.42 5.63 0.94
N GLY A 140 6.65 5.45 1.41
CA GLY A 140 7.68 4.69 0.70
C GLY A 140 9.12 5.11 0.98
N ARG A 141 10.02 4.74 0.07
CA ARG A 141 11.48 4.96 0.13
C ARG A 141 12.08 5.49 -1.17
N THR A 142 11.25 5.81 -2.18
CA THR A 142 11.69 6.57 -3.36
C THR A 142 11.70 8.07 -3.03
N LEU A 143 12.48 8.89 -3.73
CA LEU A 143 12.65 10.31 -3.37
C LEU A 143 11.33 11.08 -3.26
N PHE A 144 10.33 10.82 -4.11
CA PHE A 144 9.03 11.50 -4.00
C PHE A 144 8.19 10.94 -2.85
N THR A 145 8.12 9.61 -2.69
CA THR A 145 7.29 8.98 -1.63
C THR A 145 7.86 9.15 -0.23
N VAL A 146 9.18 9.23 -0.07
CA VAL A 146 9.83 9.48 1.22
C VAL A 146 9.75 10.95 1.63
N SER A 147 9.61 11.86 0.66
CA SER A 147 9.34 13.29 0.90
C SER A 147 7.86 13.56 1.20
N ALA A 148 6.95 12.77 0.62
CA ALA A 148 5.55 12.71 1.06
C ALA A 148 5.44 12.07 2.46
N GLY A 149 6.32 11.13 2.81
CA GLY A 149 6.44 10.60 4.17
C GLY A 149 6.74 11.69 5.22
N GLY A 150 6.20 11.52 6.43
CA GLY A 150 6.25 12.52 7.50
C GLY A 150 7.35 12.30 8.54
N GLN A 151 8.41 11.56 8.20
CA GLN A 151 9.49 11.16 9.12
C GLN A 151 10.85 11.67 8.60
N PRO A 152 11.39 12.79 9.15
CA PRO A 152 12.63 13.40 8.64
C PRO A 152 13.85 12.46 8.64
N THR A 153 13.92 11.54 9.60
CA THR A 153 14.95 10.48 9.70
C THR A 153 15.01 9.55 8.49
N TYR A 154 14.03 9.60 7.58
CA TYR A 154 14.00 8.81 6.35
C TYR A 154 14.31 9.63 5.09
N SER A 155 14.34 10.97 5.17
CA SER A 155 14.44 11.87 4.00
C SER A 155 15.52 12.95 4.10
N GLN A 156 15.91 13.37 5.30
CA GLN A 156 16.79 14.53 5.55
C GLN A 156 18.15 14.44 4.82
N ASP A 157 18.74 13.24 4.76
CA ASP A 157 20.09 12.99 4.23
C ASP A 157 20.12 12.77 2.71
N PHE A 158 18.96 12.91 2.03
CA PHE A 158 18.78 12.68 0.59
C PHE A 158 18.39 13.94 -0.20
N ALA A 159 18.62 15.14 0.36
CA ALA A 159 18.35 16.41 -0.29
C ALA A 159 19.23 16.64 -1.55
N PRO A 160 18.77 17.39 -2.58
CA PRO A 160 17.49 18.11 -2.65
C PRO A 160 16.29 17.19 -2.89
N LEU A 161 15.25 17.37 -2.08
CA LEU A 161 14.00 16.62 -2.16
C LEU A 161 13.02 17.27 -3.16
N PRO A 162 12.07 16.51 -3.75
CA PRO A 162 11.00 17.08 -4.57
C PRO A 162 10.21 18.17 -3.82
N PRO A 163 10.04 19.37 -4.42
CA PRO A 163 9.46 20.53 -3.73
C PRO A 163 7.93 20.45 -3.60
N ASP A 164 7.40 21.47 -2.94
CA ASP A 164 5.98 21.76 -2.75
C ASP A 164 5.21 20.67 -1.98
N ILE A 165 5.86 20.06 -0.98
CA ILE A 165 5.24 19.13 -0.04
C ILE A 165 5.21 19.77 1.35
N ARG A 166 4.05 19.75 2.03
CA ARG A 166 3.84 20.33 3.38
C ARG A 166 3.20 19.30 4.31
N HIS A 167 3.66 19.21 5.57
CA HIS A 167 3.19 18.20 6.53
C HIS A 167 2.33 18.77 7.66
N ALA A 168 1.03 18.49 7.62
CA ALA A 168 0.10 18.76 8.71
C ALA A 168 0.29 17.78 9.89
N ALA A 169 -0.25 18.11 11.06
CA ALA A 169 -0.40 17.12 12.13
C ALA A 169 -1.53 16.13 11.79
N TYR A 170 -1.28 14.83 11.96
CA TYR A 170 -2.28 13.79 11.74
C TYR A 170 -3.43 13.91 12.76
N ASN A 171 -4.66 13.64 12.34
CA ASN A 171 -5.90 13.90 13.09
C ASN A 171 -6.21 15.37 13.45
N ASP A 172 -5.34 16.34 13.10
CA ASP A 172 -5.62 17.77 13.27
C ASP A 172 -6.12 18.38 11.95
N LEU A 173 -7.45 18.54 11.85
CA LEU A 173 -8.10 19.14 10.70
C LEU A 173 -7.78 20.64 10.54
N ASN A 174 -7.46 21.36 11.64
CA ASN A 174 -7.08 22.77 11.56
C ASN A 174 -5.66 22.91 10.98
N SER A 175 -4.73 22.05 11.42
CA SER A 175 -3.39 21.97 10.82
C SER A 175 -3.44 21.56 9.35
N ALA A 176 -4.43 20.78 8.92
CA ALA A 176 -4.64 20.48 7.50
C ALA A 176 -5.24 21.67 6.74
N SER A 177 -6.29 22.30 7.27
CA SER A 177 -6.96 23.47 6.65
C SER A 177 -6.07 24.71 6.54
N ALA A 178 -5.00 24.81 7.34
CA ALA A 178 -3.99 25.87 7.21
C ALA A 178 -2.97 25.62 6.08
N LEU A 179 -2.97 24.43 5.48
CA LEU A 179 -2.01 23.98 4.45
C LEU A 179 -2.68 23.51 3.15
N ILE A 180 -3.99 23.35 3.10
CA ILE A 180 -4.76 23.03 1.88
C ILE A 180 -5.28 24.34 1.32
N ASP A 181 -4.89 24.65 0.08
CA ASP A 181 -5.18 25.91 -0.62
C ASP A 181 -5.39 25.66 -2.13
N ASP A 182 -5.70 26.72 -2.89
CA ASP A 182 -5.99 26.59 -4.32
C ASP A 182 -4.77 26.16 -5.16
N ASN A 183 -3.55 26.27 -4.63
CA ASN A 183 -2.31 25.75 -5.25
C ASN A 183 -2.05 24.26 -4.90
N THR A 184 -2.83 23.68 -3.99
CA THR A 184 -2.72 22.28 -3.59
C THR A 184 -3.35 21.37 -4.65
N CYS A 185 -2.60 20.42 -5.21
CA CYS A 185 -3.11 19.41 -6.14
C CYS A 185 -3.55 18.11 -5.46
N ALA A 186 -3.00 17.79 -4.29
CA ALA A 186 -3.30 16.54 -3.59
C ALA A 186 -3.19 16.65 -2.07
N VAL A 187 -3.98 15.81 -1.38
CA VAL A 187 -3.81 15.49 0.04
C VAL A 187 -3.60 13.97 0.13
N ILE A 188 -2.45 13.52 0.64
CA ILE A 188 -2.15 12.08 0.81
C ILE A 188 -2.20 11.69 2.29
N VAL A 189 -2.94 10.64 2.61
CA VAL A 189 -3.22 10.23 4.00
C VAL A 189 -3.38 8.72 4.14
N GLU A 190 -2.85 8.14 5.22
CA GLU A 190 -3.15 6.78 5.65
C GLU A 190 -4.45 6.77 6.48
N PRO A 191 -5.47 5.95 6.18
CA PRO A 191 -6.68 5.85 7.02
C PRO A 191 -6.42 5.32 8.44
N VAL A 192 -5.30 4.62 8.64
CA VAL A 192 -4.67 4.33 9.92
C VAL A 192 -3.17 4.45 9.69
N GLN A 193 -2.49 5.39 10.35
CA GLN A 193 -1.03 5.52 10.23
C GLN A 193 -0.35 4.26 10.76
N GLY A 194 0.32 3.54 9.87
CA GLY A 194 0.92 2.24 10.13
C GLY A 194 2.21 2.35 10.92
N GLU A 195 3.30 2.66 10.20
CA GLU A 195 4.63 2.86 10.78
C GLU A 195 4.69 4.08 11.73
N GLY A 196 3.69 4.98 11.65
CA GLY A 196 3.50 6.11 12.57
C GLY A 196 2.95 5.73 13.96
N GLY A 197 2.69 4.44 14.23
CA GLY A 197 2.30 3.94 15.55
C GLY A 197 0.95 3.20 15.62
N VAL A 198 0.42 2.72 14.49
CA VAL A 198 -0.93 2.10 14.38
C VAL A 198 -2.04 3.04 14.88
N ILE A 199 -2.00 4.30 14.44
CA ILE A 199 -2.90 5.38 14.89
C ILE A 199 -4.07 5.52 13.91
N PRO A 200 -5.33 5.20 14.30
CA PRO A 200 -6.47 5.38 13.40
C PRO A 200 -6.80 6.84 13.13
N ALA A 201 -7.26 7.14 11.93
CA ALA A 201 -7.92 8.41 11.67
C ALA A 201 -9.25 8.48 12.44
N THR A 202 -9.61 9.68 12.92
CA THR A 202 -10.99 9.96 13.33
C THR A 202 -11.85 10.11 12.08
N LYS A 203 -13.11 9.68 12.14
CA LYS A 203 -14.02 9.80 10.99
C LYS A 203 -14.23 11.27 10.58
N ALA A 204 -14.36 12.17 11.55
CA ALA A 204 -14.50 13.60 11.30
C ALA A 204 -13.28 14.21 10.59
N PHE A 205 -12.05 13.76 10.90
CA PHE A 205 -10.84 14.20 10.20
C PHE A 205 -10.87 13.80 8.72
N LEU A 206 -11.16 12.53 8.38
CA LEU A 206 -11.22 12.11 6.96
C LEU A 206 -12.37 12.76 6.19
N GLN A 207 -13.52 12.99 6.84
CA GLN A 207 -14.63 13.75 6.25
C GLN A 207 -14.22 15.20 5.97
N GLY A 208 -13.57 15.87 6.92
CA GLY A 208 -13.05 17.22 6.73
C GLY A 208 -11.97 17.32 5.64
N LEU A 209 -11.09 16.30 5.51
CA LEU A 209 -10.13 16.25 4.40
C LEU A 209 -10.83 16.14 3.04
N ARG A 210 -11.89 15.33 2.92
CA ARG A 210 -12.72 15.25 1.71
C ARG A 210 -13.35 16.60 1.37
N GLU A 211 -13.99 17.26 2.34
CA GLU A 211 -14.62 18.57 2.15
C GLU A 211 -13.61 19.68 1.77
N LEU A 212 -12.38 19.65 2.30
CA LEU A 212 -11.31 20.57 1.94
C LEU A 212 -10.75 20.27 0.53
N CYS A 213 -10.55 18.99 0.20
CA CYS A 213 -10.17 18.57 -1.16
C CYS A 213 -11.20 19.04 -2.20
N ASP A 214 -12.49 18.83 -1.93
CA ASP A 214 -13.58 19.22 -2.83
C ASP A 214 -13.64 20.74 -3.02
N ARG A 215 -13.52 21.50 -1.92
CA ARG A 215 -13.51 22.98 -1.93
C ARG A 215 -12.37 23.56 -2.76
N HIS A 216 -11.16 23.03 -2.59
CA HIS A 216 -9.95 23.55 -3.24
C HIS A 216 -9.60 22.80 -4.54
N GLN A 217 -10.46 21.90 -5.02
CA GLN A 217 -10.22 21.07 -6.21
C GLN A 217 -8.89 20.30 -6.17
N ALA A 218 -8.52 19.81 -4.98
CA ALA A 218 -7.36 18.95 -4.73
C ALA A 218 -7.81 17.49 -4.66
N LEU A 219 -6.98 16.54 -5.08
CA LEU A 219 -7.31 15.12 -5.05
C LEU A 219 -7.00 14.50 -3.69
N LEU A 220 -7.98 13.81 -3.10
CA LEU A 220 -7.78 13.01 -1.89
C LEU A 220 -7.18 11.65 -2.25
N ILE A 221 -5.95 11.40 -1.79
CA ILE A 221 -5.22 10.14 -1.99
C ILE A 221 -5.22 9.36 -0.66
N PHE A 222 -5.83 8.17 -0.66
CA PHE A 222 -5.72 7.25 0.47
C PHE A 222 -4.62 6.21 0.22
N ASP A 223 -3.62 6.21 1.10
CA ASP A 223 -2.65 5.12 1.18
C ASP A 223 -3.26 3.95 1.96
N GLU A 224 -3.71 2.95 1.21
CA GLU A 224 -4.23 1.69 1.74
C GLU A 224 -3.27 0.51 1.45
N VAL A 225 -1.96 0.81 1.35
CA VAL A 225 -0.91 -0.21 1.21
C VAL A 225 -0.89 -1.15 2.42
N GLN A 226 -1.14 -0.67 3.64
CA GLN A 226 -1.19 -1.51 4.84
C GLN A 226 -2.60 -1.77 5.38
N THR A 227 -3.51 -0.80 5.29
CA THR A 227 -4.88 -0.89 5.85
C THR A 227 -5.88 -1.63 4.95
N GLY A 228 -5.55 -1.78 3.68
CA GLY A 228 -6.42 -2.38 2.67
C GLY A 228 -6.41 -3.91 2.66
N VAL A 229 -7.03 -4.46 1.62
CA VAL A 229 -7.10 -5.90 1.32
C VAL A 229 -7.65 -6.72 2.50
N GLY A 230 -8.64 -6.17 3.21
CA GLY A 230 -9.32 -6.84 4.33
C GLY A 230 -8.73 -6.55 5.71
N ARG A 231 -7.58 -5.88 5.84
CA ARG A 231 -6.82 -5.79 7.11
C ARG A 231 -7.65 -5.22 8.27
N THR A 232 -8.44 -4.18 8.02
CA THR A 232 -9.32 -3.53 9.01
C THR A 232 -10.67 -4.24 9.20
N GLY A 233 -10.94 -5.33 8.48
CA GLY A 233 -12.24 -6.00 8.44
C GLY A 233 -13.15 -5.53 7.29
N GLU A 234 -12.88 -4.39 6.68
CA GLU A 234 -13.42 -4.09 5.34
C GLU A 234 -12.37 -4.32 4.26
N LEU A 235 -12.83 -4.49 3.01
CA LEU A 235 -11.93 -4.71 1.88
C LEU A 235 -10.90 -3.57 1.79
N TYR A 236 -11.35 -2.33 2.02
CA TYR A 236 -10.49 -1.17 2.23
C TYR A 236 -11.06 -0.34 3.40
N ALA A 237 -10.19 0.28 4.20
CA ALA A 237 -10.58 1.05 5.39
C ALA A 237 -11.50 2.24 5.07
N TYR A 238 -11.38 2.83 3.87
CA TYR A 238 -12.27 3.89 3.38
C TYR A 238 -13.77 3.51 3.48
N MET A 239 -14.08 2.21 3.34
CA MET A 239 -15.45 1.67 3.43
C MET A 239 -16.01 1.72 4.85
N HIS A 240 -15.17 1.53 5.90
CA HIS A 240 -15.58 1.73 7.30
C HIS A 240 -15.86 3.20 7.59
N TYR A 241 -14.99 4.10 7.10
CA TYR A 241 -15.13 5.53 7.31
C TYR A 241 -16.31 6.11 6.51
N GLY A 242 -16.65 5.53 5.36
CA GLY A 242 -17.66 6.07 4.45
C GLY A 242 -17.19 7.32 3.72
N VAL A 243 -15.88 7.42 3.45
CA VAL A 243 -15.24 8.54 2.74
C VAL A 243 -14.54 7.97 1.52
N THR A 244 -14.99 8.35 0.32
CA THR A 244 -14.41 7.88 -0.94
C THR A 244 -13.24 8.79 -1.35
N PRO A 245 -12.01 8.25 -1.53
CA PRO A 245 -10.89 9.00 -2.08
C PRO A 245 -10.98 9.09 -3.60
N ASP A 246 -10.21 10.00 -4.20
CA ASP A 246 -10.10 10.16 -5.65
C ASP A 246 -9.08 9.18 -6.24
N ILE A 247 -8.06 8.86 -5.45
CA ILE A 247 -7.04 7.86 -5.75
C ILE A 247 -6.82 6.99 -4.50
N LEU A 248 -6.77 5.68 -4.68
CA LEU A 248 -6.39 4.73 -3.64
C LEU A 248 -5.15 3.95 -4.08
N THR A 249 -4.16 3.83 -3.20
CA THR A 249 -2.98 2.97 -3.44
C THR A 249 -3.03 1.74 -2.56
N THR A 250 -2.51 0.63 -3.06
CA THR A 250 -2.58 -0.66 -2.36
C THR A 250 -1.44 -1.58 -2.80
N ALA A 251 -0.89 -2.37 -1.88
CA ALA A 251 0.12 -3.38 -2.16
C ALA A 251 0.09 -4.45 -1.05
N LYS A 252 1.24 -4.85 -0.48
CA LYS A 252 1.39 -5.79 0.64
C LYS A 252 0.48 -7.02 0.51
N ALA A 253 -0.68 -7.01 1.19
CA ALA A 253 -1.66 -8.10 1.19
C ALA A 253 -2.35 -8.38 -0.16
N LEU A 254 -2.29 -7.47 -1.14
CA LEU A 254 -2.82 -7.66 -2.50
C LEU A 254 -2.24 -8.92 -3.17
N GLY A 255 -0.93 -9.15 -3.02
CA GLY A 255 -0.22 -10.34 -3.51
C GLY A 255 -0.07 -11.46 -2.49
N GLY A 256 -0.41 -11.22 -1.21
CA GLY A 256 -0.33 -12.22 -0.14
C GLY A 256 1.06 -12.83 0.05
N GLY A 257 2.11 -11.99 -0.08
CA GLY A 257 3.52 -12.41 -0.10
C GLY A 257 4.20 -12.19 -1.46
N PHE A 258 3.44 -12.14 -2.56
CA PHE A 258 3.99 -11.82 -3.88
C PHE A 258 4.12 -10.29 -4.11
N PRO A 259 5.23 -9.77 -4.67
CA PRO A 259 5.38 -8.35 -5.01
C PRO A 259 4.37 -7.87 -6.07
N ILE A 260 3.38 -7.10 -5.63
CA ILE A 260 2.45 -6.37 -6.50
C ILE A 260 1.93 -5.14 -5.75
N GLY A 261 1.82 -4.02 -6.47
CA GLY A 261 1.11 -2.82 -6.06
C GLY A 261 0.08 -2.41 -7.11
N ALA A 262 -0.86 -1.56 -6.73
CA ALA A 262 -1.83 -0.96 -7.62
C ALA A 262 -2.23 0.46 -7.18
N MET A 263 -2.57 1.29 -8.15
CA MET A 263 -3.22 2.57 -7.99
C MET A 263 -4.61 2.48 -8.64
N LEU A 264 -5.65 2.78 -7.86
CA LEU A 264 -7.06 2.71 -8.21
C LEU A 264 -7.64 4.13 -8.27
N THR A 265 -8.42 4.45 -9.32
CA THR A 265 -9.02 5.79 -9.49
C THR A 265 -10.18 5.77 -10.51
N THR A 266 -10.83 6.91 -10.75
CA THR A 266 -11.90 7.08 -11.76
C THR A 266 -11.33 7.31 -13.18
N GLN A 267 -12.18 7.24 -14.20
CA GLN A 267 -11.80 7.49 -15.59
C GLN A 267 -11.45 8.96 -15.85
N ASP A 268 -12.05 9.93 -15.16
CA ASP A 268 -11.73 11.35 -15.36
C ASP A 268 -10.29 11.64 -14.95
N TYR A 269 -9.91 11.30 -13.71
CA TYR A 269 -8.53 11.43 -13.26
C TYR A 269 -7.57 10.61 -14.13
N ALA A 270 -7.87 9.33 -14.39
CA ALA A 270 -7.01 8.49 -15.23
C ALA A 270 -6.83 8.99 -16.67
N SER A 271 -7.70 9.87 -17.19
CA SER A 271 -7.65 10.32 -18.58
C SER A 271 -6.34 11.03 -18.96
N VAL A 272 -5.63 11.63 -18.00
CA VAL A 272 -4.35 12.30 -18.25
C VAL A 272 -3.15 11.34 -18.36
N MET A 273 -3.30 10.08 -17.94
CA MET A 273 -2.23 9.07 -17.97
C MET A 273 -2.19 8.35 -19.32
N THR A 274 -1.90 9.12 -20.37
CA THR A 274 -1.80 8.69 -21.77
C THR A 274 -0.59 7.76 -22.03
N PRO A 275 -0.56 7.00 -23.15
CA PRO A 275 0.59 6.18 -23.53
C PRO A 275 1.90 6.98 -23.54
N GLY A 276 2.92 6.46 -22.86
CA GLY A 276 4.22 7.12 -22.67
C GLY A 276 4.33 7.99 -21.40
N THR A 277 3.22 8.47 -20.83
CA THR A 277 3.23 9.29 -19.60
C THR A 277 3.75 8.52 -18.37
N HIS A 278 3.43 7.21 -18.30
CA HIS A 278 3.94 6.33 -17.23
C HIS A 278 3.93 4.86 -17.66
N ALA A 279 4.76 4.06 -16.99
CA ALA A 279 4.79 2.60 -17.06
C ALA A 279 5.41 2.07 -15.75
N PRO A 280 5.07 0.85 -15.29
CA PRO A 280 5.84 0.18 -14.26
C PRO A 280 7.19 -0.28 -14.83
N PRO A 281 8.30 -0.20 -14.07
CA PRO A 281 9.65 -0.56 -14.55
C PRO A 281 9.75 -2.04 -14.97
N THR A 282 8.92 -2.90 -14.38
CA THR A 282 8.73 -4.31 -14.77
C THR A 282 7.26 -4.68 -14.67
N ALA A 283 6.78 -5.55 -15.57
CA ALA A 283 5.39 -6.02 -15.60
C ALA A 283 5.31 -7.45 -15.03
N VAL A 284 5.51 -7.58 -13.73
CA VAL A 284 5.75 -8.87 -13.06
C VAL A 284 4.44 -9.59 -12.73
N ILE A 285 4.36 -10.87 -13.10
CA ILE A 285 3.64 -11.98 -12.43
C ILE A 285 2.34 -11.56 -11.70
N ARG A 286 1.22 -11.55 -12.43
CA ARG A 286 -0.12 -11.25 -11.90
C ARG A 286 -0.96 -12.53 -11.91
N TRP A 287 -1.26 -13.14 -10.76
CA TRP A 287 -1.84 -14.51 -10.68
C TRP A 287 -3.09 -14.69 -9.81
N ARG A 288 -3.90 -13.64 -9.58
CA ARG A 288 -5.01 -13.76 -8.62
C ARG A 288 -6.22 -14.54 -9.17
N ARG A 289 -6.15 -15.87 -9.04
CA ARG A 289 -7.18 -16.89 -9.36
C ARG A 289 -8.56 -16.50 -8.82
N GLN A 290 -9.63 -17.10 -9.34
CA GLN A 290 -10.99 -16.92 -8.82
C GLN A 290 -11.19 -17.66 -7.49
N LEU A 291 -10.59 -17.14 -6.41
CA LEU A 291 -11.20 -17.31 -5.09
C LEU A 291 -12.61 -16.72 -5.16
N PRO A 292 -13.67 -17.45 -4.77
CA PRO A 292 -15.01 -16.89 -4.75
C PRO A 292 -15.05 -15.69 -3.80
N GLU A 293 -15.79 -14.65 -4.19
CA GLU A 293 -15.94 -13.39 -3.44
C GLU A 293 -16.27 -13.62 -1.95
N LYS A 294 -17.20 -14.54 -1.70
CA LYS A 294 -17.59 -15.03 -0.36
C LYS A 294 -16.45 -15.58 0.51
N TYR A 295 -15.30 -15.97 -0.06
CA TYR A 295 -14.14 -16.44 0.70
C TYR A 295 -13.14 -15.33 1.04
N TRP A 296 -12.83 -14.41 0.13
CA TRP A 296 -11.79 -13.39 0.39
C TRP A 296 -12.20 -12.45 1.52
N ILE A 297 -13.36 -11.80 1.38
CA ILE A 297 -13.84 -10.85 2.40
C ILE A 297 -14.23 -11.59 3.68
N SER A 298 -14.96 -12.72 3.60
CA SER A 298 -15.47 -13.39 4.82
C SER A 298 -14.42 -14.19 5.61
N SER A 299 -13.29 -14.60 5.01
CA SER A 299 -12.20 -15.25 5.77
C SER A 299 -11.39 -14.24 6.56
N ILE A 300 -11.08 -13.08 5.97
CA ILE A 300 -10.36 -12.01 6.67
C ILE A 300 -11.26 -11.34 7.71
N ARG A 301 -12.53 -11.01 7.36
CA ARG A 301 -13.54 -10.53 8.34
C ARG A 301 -13.65 -11.44 9.56
N ARG A 302 -13.75 -12.77 9.34
CA ARG A 302 -13.84 -13.73 10.45
C ARG A 302 -12.60 -13.69 11.35
N ARG A 303 -11.40 -13.74 10.76
CA ARG A 303 -10.13 -13.74 11.53
C ARG A 303 -9.91 -12.44 12.31
N CYS A 304 -10.18 -11.27 11.71
CA CYS A 304 -10.04 -9.99 12.39
C CYS A 304 -11.08 -9.84 13.52
N LYS A 305 -12.34 -10.21 13.27
CA LYS A 305 -13.39 -10.11 14.31
C LYS A 305 -13.17 -11.07 15.48
N THR A 306 -12.68 -12.29 15.25
CA THR A 306 -12.31 -13.17 16.37
C THR A 306 -11.16 -12.64 17.22
N ALA A 307 -10.32 -11.74 16.71
CA ALA A 307 -9.27 -11.10 17.50
C ALA A 307 -9.83 -9.98 18.39
N SER A 308 -10.67 -9.08 17.84
CA SER A 308 -11.32 -7.99 18.60
C SER A 308 -12.24 -8.49 19.70
N ASP A 309 -12.96 -9.58 19.42
CA ASP A 309 -13.96 -10.13 20.34
C ASP A 309 -13.29 -11.04 21.42
N SER A 310 -11.98 -11.26 21.34
CA SER A 310 -11.20 -12.00 22.33
C SER A 310 -10.64 -11.06 23.42
N ALA A 311 -10.70 -11.46 24.69
CA ALA A 311 -10.32 -10.61 25.84
C ALA A 311 -8.79 -10.41 26.01
N THR A 312 -8.01 -10.55 24.94
CA THR A 312 -6.54 -10.51 24.92
C THR A 312 -5.98 -9.08 25.10
N MET A 313 -6.79 -8.04 24.91
CA MET A 313 -6.39 -6.63 24.94
C MET A 313 -6.10 -6.06 26.36
N ARG A 314 -5.81 -6.92 27.35
CA ARG A 314 -5.43 -6.55 28.74
C ARG A 314 -3.97 -6.89 29.11
N LEU A 315 -3.15 -7.31 28.14
CA LEU A 315 -1.75 -7.75 28.37
C LEU A 315 -0.69 -6.85 27.69
N LEU A 316 -1.05 -5.61 27.35
CA LEU A 316 -0.15 -4.59 26.77
C LEU A 316 -0.28 -3.23 27.49
N SER A 317 -0.52 -3.27 28.80
CA SER A 317 -0.61 -2.08 29.67
C SER A 317 0.07 -2.33 31.02
N ALA A 318 1.24 -2.96 30.98
CA ALA A 318 2.15 -3.25 32.09
C ALA A 318 3.59 -3.24 31.54
#